data_AF-A0A821MMR9-F1
#
_entry.id   AF-A0A821MMR9-F1
#
_cell.length_a   1.000
_cell.length_b   1.000
_cell.length_c   1.000
_cell.angle_alpha   90.00
_cell.angle_beta   90.00
_cell.angle_gamma   90.00
#
_symmetry.space_group_name_H-M   'P 1'
#
loop_
_entity.id
_entity.type
_entity.pdbx_description
1 polymer ?
#
loop_
_entity_poly.entity_id
_entity_poly.type
_entity_poly.pdbx_seq_one_letter_code
_entity_poly.pdbx_strand_id
1 'polypeptide(L)' 'MANRTVKEAPTIKGTNPQYLIEKIIRSRVYDSRYWKEDCFALTAELVVDKAVELKYI' A
#
# COMPACT_ATOMS: atom_id res chain seq x y z
N MET A 1 -2.07 3.13 -14.07
CA MET A 1 -2.50 3.73 -12.78
C MET A 1 -1.59 3.20 -11.70
N ALA A 2 -0.89 4.07 -10.96
CA ALA A 2 0.20 3.69 -10.05
C ALA A 2 -0.26 2.85 -8.84
N ASN A 3 -1.50 3.05 -8.37
CA ASN A 3 -2.02 2.37 -7.16
C ASN A 3 -2.77 1.06 -7.44
N ARG A 4 -2.57 0.45 -8.61
CA ARG A 4 -3.17 -0.86 -8.94
C ARG A 4 -2.31 -1.97 -8.35
N THR A 5 -2.94 -3.03 -7.85
CA THR A 5 -2.25 -4.26 -7.46
C THR A 5 -1.41 -4.79 -8.62
N VAL A 6 -0.17 -5.18 -8.33
CA VAL A 6 0.74 -5.81 -9.30
C VAL A 6 0.09 -7.07 -9.89
N LYS A 7 0.40 -7.39 -11.15
CA LYS A 7 -0.34 -8.42 -11.91
C LYS A 7 -0.12 -9.82 -11.36
N GLU A 8 1.04 -10.04 -10.77
CA GLU A 8 1.52 -11.31 -10.25
C GLU A 8 1.00 -11.58 -8.82
N ALA A 9 0.33 -10.60 -8.20
CA ALA A 9 -0.18 -10.75 -6.86
C ALA A 9 -1.30 -11.82 -6.82
N PRO A 10 -1.20 -12.82 -5.94
CA PRO A 10 -2.27 -13.79 -5.75
C PRO A 10 -3.51 -13.10 -5.16
N THR A 11 -4.66 -13.72 -5.37
CA THR A 11 -5.87 -13.33 -4.65
C THR A 11 -5.75 -13.74 -3.19
N ILE A 12 -6.29 -12.92 -2.30
CA ILE A 12 -6.29 -13.17 -0.85
C ILE A 12 -7.74 -13.13 -0.38
N LYS A 13 -8.18 -14.17 0.32
CA LYS A 13 -9.58 -14.35 0.74
C LYS A 13 -10.58 -14.20 -0.42
N GLY A 14 -10.23 -14.74 -1.59
CA GLY A 14 -11.09 -14.73 -2.79
C GLY A 14 -11.26 -13.37 -3.47
N THR A 15 -10.45 -12.37 -3.12
CA THR A 15 -10.53 -11.02 -3.69
C THR A 15 -9.15 -10.43 -3.97
N ASN A 16 -9.12 -9.24 -4.58
CA ASN A 16 -7.89 -8.46 -4.69
C ASN A 16 -7.38 -8.11 -3.27
N PRO A 17 -6.10 -8.36 -2.94
CA PRO A 17 -5.55 -8.08 -1.61
C PRO A 17 -5.81 -6.66 -1.10
N GLN A 18 -5.79 -5.65 -1.98
CA GLN A 18 -6.08 -4.27 -1.58
C GLN A 18 -7.53 -4.11 -1.07
N TYR A 19 -8.47 -4.93 -1.55
CA TYR A 19 -9.90 -4.79 -1.23
C TYR A 19 -10.27 -5.26 0.17
N LEU A 20 -9.32 -5.81 0.92
CA LEU A 20 -9.48 -6.06 2.36
C LEU A 20 -9.67 -4.77 3.17
N ILE A 21 -9.21 -3.64 2.63
CA ILE A 21 -9.41 -2.31 3.22
C ILE A 21 -10.54 -1.60 2.46
N GLU A 22 -11.46 -0.95 3.16
CA GLU A 22 -12.61 -0.25 2.55
C GLU A 22 -12.20 0.81 1.51
N LYS A 23 -13.04 0.99 0.48
CA LYS A 23 -12.72 1.90 -0.65
C LYS A 23 -12.40 3.32 -0.20
N ILE A 24 -13.19 3.85 0.74
CA ILE A 24 -13.01 5.22 1.25
C ILE A 24 -11.65 5.34 1.96
N ILE A 25 -11.28 4.35 2.78
CA ILE A 25 -10.00 4.36 3.51
C ILE A 25 -8.83 4.30 2.52
N ARG A 26 -8.88 3.43 1.49
CA ARG A 26 -7.83 3.34 0.46
C ARG A 26 -7.63 4.68 -0.25
N SER A 27 -8.70 5.37 -0.61
CA SER A 27 -8.59 6.70 -1.23
C SER A 27 -7.86 7.68 -0.30
N ARG A 28 -8.19 7.69 1.00
CA ARG A 28 -7.50 8.55 1.98
C ARG A 28 -6.03 8.19 2.15
N VAL A 29 -5.67 6.90 2.11
CA VAL A 29 -4.27 6.44 2.11
C VAL A 29 -3.55 6.98 0.88
N TYR A 30 -4.12 6.79 -0.33
CA TYR A 30 -3.50 7.25 -1.59
C TYR A 30 -3.32 8.76 -1.67
N ASP A 31 -4.22 9.52 -1.03
CA ASP A 31 -4.16 10.97 -1.02
C ASP A 31 -3.20 11.53 0.03
N SER A 32 -2.81 10.74 1.02
CA SER A 32 -1.92 11.15 2.10
C SER A 32 -0.53 11.55 1.59
N ARG A 33 0.11 12.46 2.33
CA ARG A 33 1.48 12.91 2.04
C ARG A 33 2.48 11.75 2.06
N TYR A 34 2.40 10.92 3.12
CA TYR A 34 3.26 9.76 3.28
C TYR A 34 3.17 8.79 2.09
N TRP A 35 1.97 8.50 1.58
CA TRP A 35 1.84 7.63 0.41
C TRP A 35 2.52 8.21 -0.85
N LYS A 36 2.35 9.51 -1.08
CA LYS A 36 2.86 10.18 -2.28
C LYS A 36 4.37 10.41 -2.24
N GLU A 37 4.93 10.69 -1.06
CA GLU A 37 6.36 10.98 -0.88
C GLU A 37 7.19 9.73 -0.57
N ASP A 38 6.69 8.83 0.28
CA ASP A 38 7.47 7.71 0.81
C ASP A 38 7.08 6.34 0.22
N CYS A 39 5.84 6.16 -0.25
CA CYS A 39 5.38 4.88 -0.80
C CYS A 39 5.40 4.82 -2.34
N PHE A 40 5.83 5.87 -3.03
CA PHE A 40 5.91 5.86 -4.49
C PHE A 40 7.00 4.90 -4.98
N ALA A 41 6.61 3.95 -5.84
CA ALA A 41 7.50 2.90 -6.36
C ALA A 41 8.24 2.07 -5.29
N LEU A 42 7.67 2.00 -4.07
CA LEU A 42 8.24 1.22 -2.98
C LEU A 42 8.17 -0.28 -3.30
N THR A 43 9.32 -0.96 -3.24
CA THR A 43 9.44 -2.40 -3.51
C THR A 43 9.43 -3.19 -2.20
N ALA A 44 9.21 -4.51 -2.28
CA ALA A 44 9.19 -5.39 -1.11
C ALA A 44 10.47 -5.30 -0.25
N GLU A 45 11.63 -5.11 -0.89
CA GLU A 45 12.92 -4.99 -0.21
C GLU A 45 13.04 -3.69 0.59
N LEU A 46 12.48 -2.58 0.08
CA LEU A 46 12.57 -1.26 0.68
C LEU A 46 11.51 -0.99 1.77
N VAL A 47 10.49 -1.85 1.89
CA VAL A 47 9.43 -1.68 2.90
C VAL A 47 10.01 -1.66 4.32
N VAL A 48 11.04 -2.47 4.59
CA VAL A 48 11.64 -2.56 5.93
C VAL A 48 12.27 -1.24 6.36
N ASP A 49 12.92 -0.53 5.45
CA ASP A 49 13.57 0.75 5.74
C ASP A 49 12.55 1.79 6.23
N LYS A 50 11.39 1.85 5.56
CA LYS A 50 10.29 2.74 5.96
C LYS A 50 9.58 2.27 7.23
N ALA A 51 9.45 0.97 7.42
CA ALA A 51 8.78 0.41 8.60
C ALA A 51 9.55 0.70 9.91
N VAL A 52 10.88 0.70 9.88
CA VAL A 52 11.73 0.97 11.06
C VAL A 52 11.57 2.40 11.59
N GLU A 53 11.20 3.36 10.74
CA GLU A 53 11.01 4.76 11.12
C GLU A 53 9.68 5.03 11.84
N LEU A 54 8.71 4.10 11.75
CA LEU A 54 7.38 4.25 12.33
C LEU A 54 7.41 4.09 13.86
N LYS A 55 6.64 4.93 14.56
CA LYS A 55 6.62 4.99 16.04
C LYS A 55 5.28 4.64 16.67
N TYR A 56 4.25 4.44 15.86
CA TYR A 56 2.89 4.16 16.29
C TYR A 56 2.22 3.14 15.37
N ILE A 57 1.15 2.52 15.87
CA ILE A 57 0.30 1.56 15.17
C ILE A 57 -1.08 2.20 14.94
#